data_AF-A0A3N0AI22-F1
#
_entry.id   AF-A0A3N0AI22-F1
#
_cell.length_a   1.000
_cell.length_b   1.000
_cell.length_c   1.000
_cell.angle_alpha   90.00
_cell.angle_beta   90.00
_cell.angle_gamma   90.00
#
_symmetry.space_group_name_H-M   'P 1'
#
loop_
_entity.id
_entity.type
_entity.pdbx_description
1 polymer ?
#
loop_
_entity_poly.entity_id
_entity_poly.type
_entity_poly.pdbx_seq_one_letter_code
_entity_poly.pdbx_strand_id
1 'polypeptide(L)'
;MKMILSDEQTLVSRYLRSFRTASDRLDSAFVFLEKAEAARSSISASIGTFSMGGEQRDRMLGAMLRMDSAIDDIGGFTAELSDRFKEVEGLISEVQELDPRAGRALRDVYVSGLTVKEAAEKEGCSRKTEYENLKRGLDIAYDLL
;
A
#
# COMPACT_ATOMS: atom_id res chain seq x y z
N MET A 1 12.56 -24.53 7.18
CA MET A 1 13.68 -23.64 6.82
C MET A 1 13.31 -22.20 7.16
N LYS A 2 14.02 -21.60 8.12
CA LYS A 2 13.93 -20.17 8.43
C LYS A 2 14.93 -19.47 7.51
N MET A 3 14.50 -18.46 6.75
CA MET A 3 15.37 -17.73 5.85
C MET A 3 16.33 -16.87 6.66
N ILE A 4 17.62 -17.06 6.48
CA ILE A 4 18.66 -16.19 7.06
C ILE A 4 19.10 -15.25 5.93
N LEU A 5 18.84 -13.97 6.13
CA LEU A 5 19.20 -12.88 5.23
C LEU A 5 20.52 -12.25 5.71
N SER A 6 21.30 -11.70 4.79
CA SER A 6 22.39 -10.77 5.15
C SER A 6 21.82 -9.44 5.66
N ASP A 7 22.69 -8.55 6.14
CA ASP A 7 22.29 -7.22 6.59
C ASP A 7 21.74 -6.38 5.43
N GLU A 8 22.38 -6.44 4.26
CA GLU A 8 21.92 -5.77 3.03
C GLU A 8 20.54 -6.28 2.60
N GLN A 9 20.38 -7.61 2.50
CA GLN A 9 19.11 -8.23 2.15
C GLN A 9 18.01 -7.92 3.19
N THR A 10 18.38 -7.77 4.47
CA THR A 10 17.44 -7.40 5.53
C THR A 10 16.97 -5.96 5.37
N LEU A 11 17.86 -5.05 4.99
CA LEU A 11 17.52 -3.65 4.74
C LEU A 11 16.52 -3.53 3.59
N VAL A 12 16.80 -4.16 2.44
CA VAL A 12 15.89 -4.17 1.29
C VAL A 12 14.57 -4.84 1.64
N SER A 13 14.60 -5.98 2.33
CA SER A 13 13.40 -6.69 2.76
C SER A 13 12.51 -5.85 3.69
N ARG A 14 13.11 -5.00 4.55
CA ARG A 14 12.36 -4.03 5.37
C ARG A 14 11.75 -2.93 4.52
N TYR A 15 12.51 -2.38 3.58
CA TYR A 15 12.03 -1.37 2.64
C TYR A 15 10.81 -1.90 1.85
N LEU A 16 10.94 -3.06 1.20
CA LEU A 16 9.88 -3.71 0.44
C LEU A 16 8.69 -4.15 1.31
N ARG A 17 8.86 -4.41 2.61
CA ARG A 17 7.73 -4.72 3.51
C ARG A 17 6.96 -3.50 3.97
N SER A 18 7.65 -2.37 4.17
CA SER A 18 7.02 -1.11 4.54
C SER A 18 5.93 -0.71 3.53
N PHE A 19 6.17 -1.10 2.28
CA PHE A 19 5.28 -0.95 1.15
C PHE A 19 3.93 -1.66 1.30
N ARG A 20 3.96 -2.95 1.64
CA ARG A 20 2.73 -3.73 1.84
C ARG A 20 1.86 -3.13 2.96
N THR A 21 2.49 -2.71 4.05
CA THR A 21 1.78 -2.03 5.14
C THR A 21 1.18 -0.70 4.70
N ALA A 22 1.81 0.02 3.75
CA ALA A 22 1.22 1.22 3.17
C ALA A 22 -0.02 0.91 2.31
N SER A 23 -0.01 -0.19 1.56
CA SER A 23 -1.16 -0.63 0.75
C SER A 23 -2.38 -0.92 1.61
N ASP A 24 -2.19 -1.71 2.67
CA ASP A 24 -3.29 -2.04 3.60
C ASP A 24 -3.87 -0.78 4.28
N ARG A 25 -3.02 0.24 4.51
CA ARG A 25 -3.44 1.54 5.05
C ARG A 25 -4.23 2.37 4.04
N LEU A 26 -3.88 2.33 2.76
CA LEU A 26 -4.64 2.99 1.70
C LEU A 26 -6.03 2.40 1.55
N ASP A 27 -6.15 1.07 1.51
CA ASP A 27 -7.46 0.40 1.43
C ASP A 27 -8.36 0.80 2.60
N SER A 28 -7.78 0.88 3.80
CA SER A 28 -8.49 1.37 4.98
C SER A 28 -8.90 2.85 4.84
N ALA A 29 -8.02 3.70 4.32
CA ALA A 29 -8.28 5.12 4.11
C ALA A 29 -9.40 5.36 3.07
N PHE A 30 -9.44 4.58 1.98
CA PHE A 30 -10.51 4.64 0.99
C PHE A 30 -11.88 4.32 1.60
N VAL A 31 -11.97 3.27 2.42
CA VAL A 31 -13.22 2.93 3.13
C VAL A 31 -13.68 4.06 4.06
N PHE A 32 -12.75 4.77 4.70
CA PHE A 32 -13.09 5.93 5.53
C PHE A 32 -13.52 7.15 4.69
N LEU A 33 -12.90 7.39 3.54
CA LEU A 33 -13.28 8.44 2.60
C LEU A 33 -14.70 8.22 2.07
N GLU A 34 -15.05 7.01 1.62
CA GLU A 34 -16.39 6.70 1.14
C GLU A 34 -17.45 6.96 2.23
N LYS A 35 -17.16 6.60 3.48
CA LYS A 35 -18.04 6.88 4.63
C LYS A 35 -18.15 8.36 4.91
N ALA A 36 -17.05 9.11 4.83
CA ALA A 36 -17.04 10.55 5.02
C ALA A 36 -17.84 11.28 3.94
N GLU A 37 -17.71 10.87 2.68
CA GLU A 37 -18.47 11.40 1.55
C GLU A 37 -19.98 11.12 1.68
N ALA A 38 -20.34 9.90 2.09
CA ALA A 38 -21.73 9.54 2.37
C ALA A 38 -22.32 10.38 3.51
N ALA A 39 -21.56 10.58 4.59
CA ALA A 39 -21.97 11.43 5.71
C ALA A 39 -22.15 12.90 5.29
N ARG A 40 -21.20 13.44 4.51
CA ARG A 40 -21.25 14.79 3.95
C ARG A 40 -22.49 14.99 3.07
N SER A 41 -22.78 14.03 2.19
CA SER A 41 -23.96 14.06 1.32
C SER A 41 -25.26 14.06 2.13
N SER A 42 -25.33 13.24 3.18
CA SER A 42 -26.49 13.18 4.09
C SER A 42 -26.70 14.49 4.86
N ILE A 43 -25.62 15.10 5.36
CA ILE A 43 -25.66 16.40 6.05
C ILE A 43 -26.12 17.50 5.09
N SER A 44 -25.58 17.53 3.87
CA SER A 44 -25.98 18.50 2.84
C SER A 44 -27.46 18.39 2.48
N ALA A 45 -27.97 17.17 2.31
CA ALA A 45 -29.39 16.93 2.04
C ALA A 45 -30.29 17.38 3.20
N SER A 46 -29.85 17.16 4.44
CA SER A 46 -30.58 17.52 5.65
C SER A 46 -30.63 19.04 5.89
N ILE A 47 -29.56 19.77 5.55
CA ILE A 47 -29.53 21.25 5.56
C ILE A 47 -30.49 21.81 4.49
N GLY A 48 -30.58 21.17 3.32
CA GLY A 48 -31.45 21.63 2.24
C GLY A 48 -32.95 21.36 2.43
N THR A 49 -33.31 20.40 3.29
CA THR A 49 -34.71 19.93 3.45
C THR A 49 -35.38 20.36 4.76
N PHE A 50 -34.63 20.68 5.82
CA PHE A 50 -35.19 21.08 7.11
C PHE A 50 -34.91 22.55 7.43
N SER A 51 -35.94 23.26 7.91
CA SER A 51 -35.78 24.54 8.62
C SER A 51 -35.13 24.31 9.99
N MET A 52 -33.84 23.98 10.00
CA MET A 52 -33.06 23.81 11.23
C MET A 52 -32.77 25.18 11.87
N GLY A 53 -32.83 25.23 13.20
CA GLY A 53 -32.39 26.40 13.97
C GLY A 53 -30.90 26.70 13.76
N GLY A 54 -30.51 27.97 13.91
CA GLY A 54 -29.16 28.47 13.60
C GLY A 54 -28.02 27.64 14.21
N GLU A 55 -28.10 27.31 15.51
CA GLU A 55 -27.07 26.53 16.19
C GLU A 55 -26.89 25.09 15.68
N GLN A 56 -27.94 24.49 15.13
CA GLN A 56 -27.87 23.13 14.59
C GLN A 56 -27.30 23.13 13.17
N ARG A 57 -27.67 24.15 12.38
CA ARG A 57 -27.09 24.42 11.06
C ARG A 57 -25.59 24.70 11.16
N ASP A 58 -25.16 25.53 12.12
CA ASP A 58 -23.75 25.89 12.29
C ASP A 58 -22.90 24.69 12.72
N ARG A 59 -23.44 23.81 13.59
CA ARG A 59 -22.76 22.55 13.96
C ARG A 59 -22.59 21.61 12.77
N MET A 60 -23.60 21.51 11.91
CA MET A 60 -23.54 20.68 10.70
C MET A 60 -22.54 21.23 9.67
N LEU A 61 -22.53 22.54 9.44
CA LEU A 61 -21.52 23.19 8.59
C LEU A 61 -20.10 23.01 9.15
N GLY A 62 -19.92 23.16 10.46
CA GLY A 62 -18.64 22.91 11.12
C GLY A 62 -18.17 21.45 11.00
N ALA A 63 -19.11 20.49 11.03
CA ALA A 63 -18.79 19.09 10.77
C ALA A 63 -18.36 18.85 9.31
N MET A 64 -19.03 19.48 8.33
CA MET A 64 -18.64 19.40 6.92
C MET A 64 -17.24 19.96 6.68
N LEU A 65 -16.90 21.12 7.26
CA LEU A 65 -15.55 21.70 7.12
C LEU A 65 -14.45 20.78 7.66
N ARG A 66 -14.70 20.10 8.78
CA ARG A 66 -13.74 19.11 9.32
C ARG A 66 -13.63 17.87 8.45
N MET A 67 -14.73 17.42 7.84
CA MET A 67 -14.72 16.31 6.89
C MET A 67 -13.94 16.69 5.63
N ASP A 68 -14.15 17.88 5.07
CA ASP A 68 -13.44 18.37 3.89
C ASP A 68 -11.92 18.44 4.16
N SER A 69 -11.50 19.00 5.31
CA SER A 69 -10.09 19.01 5.70
C SER A 69 -9.49 17.59 5.85
N ALA A 70 -10.25 16.65 6.42
CA ALA A 70 -9.78 15.27 6.57
C ALA A 70 -9.68 14.55 5.21
N ILE A 71 -10.58 14.87 4.26
CA ILE A 71 -10.52 14.36 2.88
C ILE A 71 -9.25 14.88 2.19
N ASP A 72 -8.95 16.17 2.33
CA ASP A 72 -7.75 16.78 1.75
C ASP A 72 -6.45 16.17 2.33
N ASP A 73 -6.39 15.96 3.64
CA ASP A 73 -5.25 15.32 4.31
C ASP A 73 -5.02 13.89 3.82
N ILE A 74 -6.10 13.11 3.67
CA ILE A 74 -6.03 11.76 3.10
C ILE A 74 -5.57 11.82 1.64
N GLY A 75 -6.07 12.79 0.86
CA GLY A 75 -5.63 13.06 -0.50
C GLY A 75 -4.11 13.26 -0.59
N GLY A 76 -3.55 14.14 0.24
CA GLY A 76 -2.10 14.38 0.30
C GLY A 76 -1.30 13.12 0.68
N PHE A 77 -1.74 12.39 1.71
CA PHE A 77 -1.11 11.14 2.13
C PHE A 77 -1.17 10.07 1.02
N THR A 78 -2.29 9.93 0.32
CA THR A 78 -2.42 8.95 -0.77
C THR A 78 -1.51 9.26 -1.95
N ALA A 79 -1.28 10.54 -2.26
CA ALA A 79 -0.35 10.94 -3.31
C ALA A 79 1.10 10.55 -2.98
N GLU A 80 1.55 10.85 -1.76
CA GLU A 80 2.91 10.47 -1.30
C GLU A 80 3.10 8.95 -1.35
N LEU A 81 2.08 8.20 -0.93
CA LEU A 81 2.13 6.75 -1.02
C LEU A 81 2.19 6.28 -2.47
N SER A 82 1.37 6.85 -3.38
CA SER A 82 1.36 6.50 -4.80
C SER A 82 2.74 6.62 -5.45
N ASP A 83 3.50 7.66 -5.12
CA ASP A 83 4.85 7.82 -5.66
C ASP A 83 5.81 6.75 -5.11
N ARG A 84 5.70 6.38 -3.84
CA ARG A 84 6.41 5.22 -3.29
C ARG A 84 5.99 3.89 -3.94
N PHE A 85 4.73 3.74 -4.37
CA PHE A 85 4.27 2.60 -5.19
C PHE A 85 5.00 2.52 -6.52
N LYS A 86 5.19 3.66 -7.19
CA LYS A 86 5.93 3.68 -8.45
C LYS A 86 7.41 3.33 -8.25
N GLU A 87 8.03 3.81 -7.18
CA GLU A 87 9.43 3.50 -6.87
C GLU A 87 9.66 2.01 -6.61
N VAL A 88 8.81 1.38 -5.79
CA VAL A 88 8.93 -0.06 -5.50
C VAL A 88 8.60 -0.91 -6.72
N GLU A 89 7.56 -0.56 -7.49
CA GLU A 89 7.25 -1.24 -8.75
C GLU A 89 8.37 -1.08 -9.78
N GLY A 90 8.99 0.09 -9.86
CA GLY A 90 10.15 0.36 -10.69
C GLY A 90 11.32 -0.53 -10.31
N LEU A 91 11.72 -0.53 -9.03
CA LEU A 91 12.80 -1.36 -8.52
C LEU A 91 12.57 -2.85 -8.82
N ILE A 92 11.38 -3.37 -8.55
CA ILE A 92 11.07 -4.79 -8.82
C ILE A 92 11.09 -5.08 -10.33
N SER A 93 10.66 -4.13 -11.16
CA SER A 93 10.71 -4.28 -12.62
C SER A 93 12.14 -4.30 -13.13
N GLU A 94 13.01 -3.42 -12.64
CA GLU A 94 14.45 -3.42 -12.97
C GLU A 94 15.13 -4.73 -12.54
N VAL A 95 14.85 -5.23 -11.33
CA VAL A 95 15.33 -6.54 -10.90
C VAL A 95 14.83 -7.64 -11.84
N GLN A 96 13.58 -7.57 -12.29
CA GLN A 96 13.00 -8.55 -13.20
C GLN A 96 13.61 -8.50 -14.61
N GLU A 97 14.05 -7.32 -15.07
CA GLU A 97 14.80 -7.18 -16.31
C GLU A 97 16.20 -7.82 -16.21
N LEU A 98 16.86 -7.68 -15.06
CA LEU A 98 18.19 -8.26 -14.81
C LEU A 98 18.16 -9.78 -14.53
N ASP A 99 17.25 -10.23 -13.66
CA ASP A 99 16.97 -11.64 -13.39
C ASP A 99 15.45 -11.87 -13.29
N PRO A 100 14.82 -12.39 -14.36
CA PRO A 100 13.38 -12.59 -14.40
C PRO A 100 12.83 -13.49 -13.30
N ARG A 101 13.60 -14.47 -12.80
CA ARG A 101 13.13 -15.35 -11.73
C ARG A 101 13.22 -14.66 -10.38
N ALA A 102 14.28 -13.90 -10.16
CA ALA A 102 14.46 -13.12 -8.95
C ALA A 102 13.42 -12.00 -8.81
N GLY A 103 13.17 -11.25 -9.89
CA GLY A 103 12.15 -10.21 -9.92
C GLY A 103 10.73 -10.77 -9.71
N ARG A 104 10.40 -11.92 -10.32
CA ARG A 104 9.13 -12.61 -10.03
C ARG A 104 9.01 -13.02 -8.56
N ALA A 105 10.07 -13.59 -7.97
CA ALA A 105 10.06 -13.95 -6.56
C ALA A 105 9.84 -12.74 -5.64
N LEU A 106 10.47 -11.59 -5.94
CA LEU A 106 10.22 -10.34 -5.22
C LEU A 106 8.76 -9.90 -5.36
N ARG A 107 8.22 -9.89 -6.59
CA ARG A 107 6.85 -9.49 -6.87
C ARG A 107 5.85 -10.36 -6.11
N ASP A 108 6.02 -11.68 -6.17
CA ASP A 108 5.10 -12.61 -5.52
C ASP A 108 5.08 -12.44 -4.00
N VAL A 109 6.23 -12.21 -3.38
CA VAL A 109 6.34 -12.08 -1.92
C VAL A 109 5.94 -10.68 -1.43
N TYR A 110 6.40 -9.62 -2.09
CA TYR A 110 6.29 -8.25 -1.58
C TYR A 110 5.13 -7.46 -2.19
N VAL A 111 4.72 -7.75 -3.43
CA VAL A 111 3.57 -7.10 -4.09
C VAL A 111 2.32 -7.96 -3.94
N SER A 112 2.37 -9.23 -4.36
CA SER A 112 1.21 -10.14 -4.25
C SER A 112 1.01 -10.68 -2.83
N GLY A 113 1.97 -10.47 -1.95
CA GLY A 113 1.85 -10.79 -0.53
C GLY A 113 1.86 -12.29 -0.21
N LEU A 114 2.30 -13.13 -1.15
CA LEU A 114 2.38 -14.58 -0.99
C LEU A 114 3.48 -14.94 0.01
N THR A 115 3.28 -16.04 0.72
CA THR A 115 4.39 -16.71 1.39
C THR A 115 5.32 -17.35 0.35
N VAL A 116 6.59 -17.53 0.69
CA VAL A 116 7.55 -18.24 -0.19
C VAL A 116 7.08 -19.65 -0.57
N LYS A 117 6.24 -20.27 0.27
CA LYS A 117 5.65 -21.57 -0.05
C LYS A 117 4.63 -21.45 -1.18
N GLU A 118 3.71 -20.51 -1.08
CA GLU A 118 2.66 -20.27 -2.08
C GLU A 118 3.27 -19.78 -3.41
N ALA A 119 4.29 -18.90 -3.34
CA ALA A 119 5.05 -18.47 -4.52
C ALA A 119 5.74 -19.65 -5.22
N ALA A 120 6.37 -20.55 -4.46
CA ALA A 120 7.01 -21.75 -5.02
C ALA A 120 6.00 -22.69 -5.69
N GLU A 121 4.82 -22.87 -5.08
CA GLU A 121 3.72 -23.66 -5.65
C GLU A 121 3.20 -23.05 -6.96
N LYS A 122 3.03 -21.72 -6.99
CA LYS A 122 2.63 -20.96 -8.19
C LYS A 122 3.64 -21.09 -9.32
N GLU A 123 4.94 -20.96 -9.03
CA GLU A 123 6.01 -21.08 -10.03
C GLU A 123 6.37 -22.54 -10.37
N GLY A 124 5.71 -23.52 -9.76
CA GLY A 124 5.96 -24.94 -10.00
C GLY A 124 7.38 -25.38 -9.61
N CYS A 125 7.97 -24.74 -8.60
CA CYS A 125 9.35 -25.00 -8.16
C CYS A 125 9.42 -25.42 -6.68
N SER A 126 10.61 -25.82 -6.23
CA SER A 126 10.80 -26.16 -4.82
C SER A 126 10.87 -24.90 -3.96
N ARG A 127 10.38 -24.98 -2.72
CA ARG A 127 10.51 -23.87 -1.75
C ARG A 127 11.97 -23.41 -1.57
N LYS A 128 12.95 -24.31 -1.71
CA LYS A 128 14.38 -23.96 -1.64
C LYS A 128 14.80 -23.09 -2.83
N THR A 129 14.39 -23.48 -4.03
CA THR A 129 14.63 -22.73 -5.26
C THR A 129 14.03 -21.34 -5.18
N GLU A 130 12.81 -21.24 -4.68
CA GLU A 130 12.14 -19.95 -4.53
C GLU A 130 12.84 -19.05 -3.50
N TYR A 131 13.32 -19.63 -2.39
CA TYR A 131 14.18 -18.88 -1.47
C TYR A 131 15.46 -18.37 -2.13
N GLU A 132 16.10 -19.16 -2.99
CA GLU A 132 17.32 -18.73 -3.68
C GLU A 132 17.05 -17.63 -4.72
N ASN A 133 15.91 -17.70 -5.43
CA ASN A 133 15.46 -16.62 -6.31
C ASN A 133 15.19 -15.35 -5.52
N LEU A 134 14.49 -15.46 -4.38
CA LEU A 134 14.18 -14.32 -3.51
C LEU A 134 15.45 -13.67 -2.95
N LYS A 135 16.42 -14.47 -2.49
CA LYS A 135 17.70 -13.95 -1.98
C LYS A 135 18.49 -13.22 -3.06
N ARG A 136 18.58 -13.80 -4.27
CA ARG A 136 19.19 -13.12 -5.43
C ARG A 136 18.48 -11.83 -5.78
N GLY A 137 17.16 -11.81 -5.73
CA GLY A 137 16.38 -10.59 -5.99
C GLY A 137 16.69 -9.49 -4.98
N LEU A 138 16.80 -9.84 -3.70
CA LEU A 138 17.19 -8.89 -2.65
C LEU A 138 18.62 -8.38 -2.83
N ASP A 139 19.55 -9.21 -3.31
CA ASP A 139 20.93 -8.78 -3.61
C ASP A 139 20.94 -7.78 -4.78
N ILE A 140 20.28 -8.11 -5.89
CA ILE A 140 20.19 -7.22 -7.06
C ILE A 140 19.48 -5.90 -6.70
N ALA A 141 18.39 -5.99 -5.94
CA ALA A 141 17.66 -4.81 -5.50
C ALA A 141 18.49 -3.91 -4.58
N TYR A 142 19.41 -4.48 -3.79
CA TYR A 142 20.34 -3.70 -2.98
C TYR A 142 21.34 -2.95 -3.87
N ASP A 143 21.85 -3.59 -4.92
CA ASP A 143 22.80 -2.97 -5.85
C ASP A 143 22.16 -1.83 -6.70
N LEU A 144 20.82 -1.83 -6.81
CA LEU A 144 20.05 -0.81 -7.53
C LEU A 144 19.59 0.38 -6.66
N LEU A 145 19.68 0.28 -5.33
CA LEU A 145 19.34 1.33 -4.37
C LEU A 145 20.51 2.28 -4.10
#